data_AF-A0A972PWF2-F1
#
_entry.id   AF-A0A972PWF2-F1
#
_cell.length_a   1.000
_cell.length_b   1.000
_cell.length_c   1.000
_cell.angle_alpha   90.00
_cell.angle_beta   90.00
_cell.angle_gamma   90.00
#
_symmetry.space_group_name_H-M   'P 1'
#
loop_
_entity.id
_entity.type
_entity.pdbx_description
1 polymer ?
#
loop_
_entity_poly.entity_id
_entity_poly.type
_entity_poly.pdbx_seq_one_letter_code
_entity_poly.pdbx_strand_id
1 'polypeptide(L)'
;MSVKDGRRARRETRPGGGAAGVAWPALPDEGIYVLLVRVPEARVVEVGALGRLDFKPGFYAYVGRAKRGLRARLARHARGEGKRMRWHIDYLLETAVLEEAWALSLEAGECETASRLEAGGARRDGLRGFGSSDCRCPGHLLHLGELRPRAPLPMATVIRAWDLGSMG
;
A
#
# COMPACT_ATOMS: atom_id res chain seq x y z
N MET A 1 -6.16 -54.31 19.25
CA MET A 1 -6.83 -53.16 19.91
C MET A 1 -5.85 -51.99 19.87
N SER A 2 -5.88 -51.13 18.85
CA SER A 2 -6.65 -49.88 18.78
C SER A 2 -6.60 -49.07 20.07
N VAL A 3 -5.69 -48.09 20.11
CA VAL A 3 -6.03 -46.67 20.32
C VAL A 3 -4.84 -45.82 19.85
N LYS A 4 -5.03 -45.07 18.76
CA LYS A 4 -4.19 -43.94 18.36
C LYS A 4 -4.77 -42.72 19.07
N ASP A 5 -4.05 -42.14 20.03
CA ASP A 5 -4.49 -40.90 20.66
C ASP A 5 -3.67 -39.72 20.13
N GLY A 6 -4.36 -38.88 19.38
CA GLY A 6 -3.81 -37.73 18.67
C GLY A 6 -3.79 -36.52 19.57
N ARG A 7 -2.58 -36.03 19.91
CA ARG A 7 -2.41 -34.65 20.39
C ARG A 7 -1.86 -33.80 19.25
N ARG A 8 -2.76 -33.11 18.56
CA ARG A 8 -2.41 -31.95 17.73
C ARG A 8 -1.82 -30.89 18.65
N ALA A 9 -0.51 -30.68 18.56
CA ALA A 9 0.13 -29.50 19.13
C ALA A 9 -0.53 -28.25 18.54
N ARG A 10 -1.15 -27.44 19.41
CA ARG A 10 -1.63 -26.11 19.07
C ARG A 10 -0.41 -25.32 18.63
N ARG A 11 -0.27 -25.05 17.33
CA ARG A 11 0.84 -24.30 16.77
C ARG A 11 0.63 -22.85 17.16
N GLU A 12 1.25 -22.44 18.26
CA GLU A 12 1.32 -21.05 18.68
C GLU A 12 1.97 -20.26 17.55
N THR A 13 1.21 -19.33 16.99
CA THR A 13 1.66 -18.44 15.92
C THR A 13 2.74 -17.53 16.48
N ARG A 14 4.00 -17.84 16.16
CA ARG A 14 5.12 -16.91 16.35
C ARG A 14 4.77 -15.58 15.67
N PRO A 15 5.00 -14.42 16.32
CA PRO A 15 4.84 -13.13 15.66
C PRO A 15 5.86 -13.05 14.53
N GLY A 16 5.38 -13.16 13.29
CA GLY A 16 6.20 -12.90 12.11
C GLY A 16 6.59 -11.43 12.11
N GLY A 17 7.90 -11.15 12.15
CA GLY A 17 8.46 -9.81 12.27
C GLY A 17 7.77 -8.82 11.33
N GLY A 18 7.11 -7.81 11.89
CA GLY A 18 6.73 -6.60 11.16
C GLY A 18 7.99 -5.81 10.79
N ALA A 19 7.84 -4.78 9.97
CA ALA A 19 8.80 -3.66 9.97
C ALA A 19 9.11 -3.33 11.45
N ALA A 20 10.38 -3.36 11.84
CA ALA A 20 10.77 -3.23 13.24
C ALA A 20 10.25 -1.88 13.76
N GLY A 21 9.19 -1.90 14.57
CA GLY A 21 8.68 -0.70 15.28
C GLY A 21 7.18 -0.40 15.14
N VAL A 22 6.53 -0.71 14.01
CA VAL A 22 5.12 -0.31 13.82
C VAL A 22 4.15 -1.28 14.49
N ALA A 23 3.51 -0.84 15.59
CA ALA A 23 2.41 -1.54 16.21
C ALA A 23 1.12 -1.38 15.38
N TRP A 24 0.93 -2.27 14.40
CA TRP A 24 -0.34 -2.33 13.66
C TRP A 24 -1.47 -2.81 14.57
N PRO A 25 -2.59 -2.10 14.68
CA PRO A 25 -3.73 -2.55 15.47
C PRO A 25 -4.48 -3.67 14.75
N ALA A 26 -5.57 -4.14 15.37
CA ALA A 26 -6.49 -5.07 14.72
C ALA A 26 -7.12 -4.41 13.47
N LEU A 27 -7.02 -5.13 12.36
CA LEU A 27 -7.58 -4.77 11.06
C LEU A 27 -8.42 -5.96 10.57
N PRO A 28 -9.47 -5.72 9.75
CA PRO A 28 -10.08 -6.80 8.98
C PRO A 28 -9.02 -7.55 8.17
N ASP A 29 -9.25 -8.84 7.90
CA ASP A 29 -8.27 -9.63 7.13
C ASP A 29 -8.19 -9.18 5.66
N GLU A 30 -9.25 -8.59 5.13
CA GLU A 30 -9.34 -8.08 3.77
C GLU A 30 -9.76 -6.60 3.73
N GLY A 31 -9.56 -5.96 2.58
CA GLY A 31 -9.97 -4.58 2.37
C GLY A 31 -9.19 -3.89 1.26
N ILE A 32 -9.50 -2.61 1.07
CA ILE A 32 -8.72 -1.70 0.23
C ILE A 32 -7.78 -0.91 1.13
N TYR A 33 -6.59 -0.61 0.65
CA TYR A 33 -5.67 0.28 1.32
C TYR A 33 -5.19 1.37 0.39
N VAL A 34 -4.87 2.52 0.98
CA VAL A 34 -4.24 3.63 0.28
C VAL A 34 -2.95 3.99 1.01
N LEU A 35 -1.85 4.04 0.27
CA LEU A 35 -0.54 4.45 0.78
C LEU A 35 -0.27 5.89 0.34
N LEU A 36 0.03 6.77 1.29
CA LEU A 36 0.56 8.10 1.02
C LEU A 36 2.08 8.03 0.97
N VAL A 37 2.65 8.26 -0.20
CA VAL A 37 4.09 8.14 -0.45
C VAL A 37 4.65 9.51 -0.82
N ARG A 38 5.72 9.93 -0.17
CA ARG A 38 6.46 11.14 -0.52
C ARG A 38 7.69 10.81 -1.35
N VAL A 39 7.76 11.43 -2.51
CA VAL A 39 8.94 11.47 -3.37
C VAL A 39 9.59 12.84 -3.14
N PRO A 40 10.69 12.93 -2.38
CA PRO A 40 11.28 14.22 -2.01
C PRO A 40 11.94 14.94 -3.20
N GLU A 41 12.41 14.18 -4.18
CA GLU A 41 13.14 14.66 -5.35
C GLU A 41 12.81 13.81 -6.58
N ALA A 42 12.90 14.44 -7.75
CA ALA A 42 12.62 13.79 -9.03
C ALA A 42 13.53 12.58 -9.22
N ARG A 43 12.98 11.49 -9.77
CA ARG A 43 13.74 10.25 -9.95
C ARG A 43 13.16 9.37 -11.02
N VAL A 44 14.03 8.52 -11.56
CA VAL A 44 13.64 7.46 -12.49
C VAL A 44 13.73 6.13 -11.75
N VAL A 45 12.65 5.35 -11.75
CA VAL A 45 12.62 4.02 -11.14
C VAL A 45 12.34 2.98 -12.21
N GLU A 46 13.10 1.88 -12.20
CA GLU A 46 12.81 0.71 -13.03
C GLU A 46 11.78 -0.18 -12.32
N VAL A 47 10.58 -0.26 -12.87
CA VAL A 47 9.40 -0.86 -12.23
C VAL A 47 9.01 -2.14 -12.96
N GLY A 48 9.79 -3.21 -12.76
CA GLY A 48 9.51 -4.53 -13.34
C GLY A 48 9.14 -4.46 -14.83
N ALA A 49 8.00 -5.04 -15.20
CA ALA A 49 7.53 -5.06 -16.59
C ALA A 49 7.09 -3.69 -17.15
N LEU A 50 6.92 -2.67 -16.32
CA LEU A 50 6.61 -1.30 -16.78
C LEU A 50 7.87 -0.55 -17.24
N GLY A 51 9.06 -1.10 -17.02
CA GLY A 51 10.32 -0.47 -17.40
C GLY A 51 10.59 0.80 -16.60
N ARG A 52 11.25 1.78 -17.21
CA ARG A 52 11.67 3.03 -16.58
C ARG A 52 10.50 4.01 -16.51
N LEU A 53 10.19 4.48 -15.31
CA LEU A 53 9.15 5.47 -15.05
C LEU A 53 9.74 6.68 -14.34
N ASP A 54 9.34 7.87 -14.77
CA ASP A 54 9.72 9.14 -14.17
C ASP A 54 8.74 9.53 -13.06
N PHE A 55 9.27 9.83 -11.88
CA PHE A 55 8.52 10.32 -10.72
C PHE A 55 8.93 11.76 -10.45
N LYS A 56 7.94 12.64 -10.40
CA LYS A 56 8.11 14.04 -10.01
C LYS A 56 8.22 14.12 -8.47
N PRO A 57 8.83 15.18 -7.93
CA PRO A 57 8.73 15.47 -6.50
C PRO A 57 7.26 15.67 -6.10
N GLY A 58 6.90 15.19 -4.92
CA GLY A 58 5.58 15.40 -4.33
C GLY A 58 5.01 14.17 -3.66
N PHE A 59 3.71 14.23 -3.40
CA PHE A 59 2.96 13.19 -2.73
C PHE A 59 2.21 12.32 -3.74
N TYR A 60 2.17 11.03 -3.48
CA TYR A 60 1.49 10.03 -4.28
C TYR A 60 0.53 9.22 -3.42
N ALA A 61 -0.65 8.94 -3.96
CA ALA A 61 -1.58 7.97 -3.41
C ALA A 61 -1.51 6.69 -4.23
N TYR A 62 -1.11 5.58 -3.61
CA TYR A 62 -1.21 4.25 -4.19
C TYR A 62 -2.41 3.52 -3.61
N VAL A 63 -3.33 3.07 -4.46
CA VAL A 63 -4.47 2.25 -4.06
C VAL A 63 -4.14 0.78 -4.31
N GLY A 64 -4.42 -0.08 -3.33
CA GLY A 64 -4.26 -1.51 -3.49
C GLY A 64 -5.35 -2.28 -2.76
N ARG A 65 -5.55 -3.54 -3.15
CA ARG A 65 -6.45 -4.47 -2.45
C ARG A 65 -5.71 -5.56 -1.70
N ALA A 66 -6.28 -6.03 -0.61
CA ALA A 66 -5.91 -7.28 0.04
C ALA A 66 -7.17 -8.15 0.17
N LYS A 67 -7.20 -9.30 -0.52
CA LYS A 67 -8.27 -10.32 -0.36
C LYS A 67 -8.10 -11.18 0.91
N ARG A 68 -6.96 -11.03 1.59
CA ARG A 68 -6.57 -11.66 2.85
C ARG A 68 -5.26 -11.04 3.33
N GLY A 69 -5.00 -11.06 4.63
CA GLY A 69 -3.79 -10.53 5.25
C GLY A 69 -3.54 -9.04 4.99
N LEU A 70 -4.56 -8.18 5.08
CA LEU A 70 -4.43 -6.72 4.90
C LEU A 70 -3.32 -6.13 5.78
N ARG A 71 -3.33 -6.45 7.08
CA ARG A 71 -2.28 -6.05 8.01
C ARG A 71 -0.88 -6.49 7.55
N ALA A 72 -0.74 -7.74 7.11
CA ALA A 72 0.54 -8.26 6.65
C ALA A 72 1.03 -7.56 5.37
N ARG A 73 0.10 -7.14 4.50
CA ARG A 73 0.39 -6.37 3.29
C ARG A 73 0.87 -4.95 3.62
N LEU A 74 0.15 -4.24 4.48
CA LEU A 74 0.56 -2.92 4.97
C LEU A 74 1.93 -2.97 5.68
N ALA A 75 2.10 -3.92 6.61
CA ALA A 75 3.36 -4.10 7.33
C ALA A 75 4.53 -4.40 6.40
N ARG A 76 4.29 -5.07 5.27
CA ARG A 76 5.32 -5.33 4.27
C ARG A 76 5.68 -4.07 3.47
N HIS A 77 4.70 -3.27 3.06
CA HIS A 77 4.98 -2.01 2.38
C HIS A 77 5.79 -1.07 3.28
N ALA A 78 5.42 -0.97 4.56
CA ALA A 78 6.13 -0.19 5.57
C ALA A 78 7.55 -0.66 5.89
N ARG A 79 8.00 -1.84 5.43
CA ARG A 79 9.42 -2.22 5.56
C ARG A 79 10.36 -1.35 4.72
N GLY A 80 9.85 -0.59 3.75
CA GLY A 80 10.67 0.28 2.90
C GLY A 80 11.56 -0.53 1.96
N GLU A 81 12.78 -0.83 2.38
CA GLU A 81 13.87 -1.34 1.54
C GLU A 81 14.17 -2.84 1.73
N GLY A 82 14.98 -3.43 0.84
CA GLY A 82 15.63 -4.74 1.04
C GLY A 82 14.68 -5.94 1.00
N LYS A 83 13.44 -5.74 0.52
CA LYS A 83 12.44 -6.80 0.38
C LYS A 83 12.40 -7.29 -1.06
N ARG A 84 12.13 -8.59 -1.29
CA ARG A 84 11.92 -9.10 -2.66
C ARG A 84 10.77 -8.35 -3.34
N MET A 85 10.98 -7.70 -4.49
CA MET A 85 9.92 -6.97 -5.19
C MET A 85 8.75 -7.87 -5.60
N ARG A 86 7.52 -7.45 -5.30
CA ARG A 86 6.30 -8.20 -5.67
C ARG A 86 5.25 -7.35 -6.35
N TRP A 87 5.09 -6.11 -5.91
CA TRP A 87 4.14 -5.15 -6.50
C TRP A 87 4.89 -3.94 -7.03
N HIS A 88 4.34 -3.25 -8.02
CA HIS A 88 4.97 -2.05 -8.58
C HIS A 88 5.32 -1.00 -7.50
N ILE A 89 4.46 -0.85 -6.48
CA ILE A 89 4.72 0.06 -5.36
C ILE A 89 5.93 -0.32 -4.52
N ASP A 90 6.32 -1.60 -4.48
CA ASP A 90 7.52 -2.03 -3.76
C ASP A 90 8.78 -1.38 -4.37
N TYR A 91 8.84 -1.22 -5.71
CA TYR A 91 9.98 -0.58 -6.40
C TYR A 91 10.10 0.91 -6.07
N LEU A 92 8.97 1.62 -6.00
CA LEU A 92 8.97 3.04 -5.63
C LEU A 92 9.39 3.23 -4.17
N LEU A 93 8.93 2.37 -3.28
CA LEU A 93 9.21 2.42 -1.84
C LEU A 93 10.66 2.09 -1.47
N GLU A 94 11.49 1.60 -2.38
CA GLU A 94 12.94 1.48 -2.15
C GLU A 94 13.66 2.84 -2.14
N THR A 95 13.01 3.88 -2.65
CA THR A 95 13.62 5.22 -2.69
C THR A 95 12.72 6.27 -2.05
N ALA A 96 11.40 6.04 -2.01
CA ALA A 96 10.42 6.99 -1.53
C ALA A 96 9.99 6.71 -0.08
N VAL A 97 9.50 7.74 0.60
CA VAL A 97 9.07 7.64 2.01
C VAL A 97 7.60 7.28 2.07
N LEU A 98 7.25 6.23 2.80
CA LEU A 98 5.85 5.94 3.14
C LEU A 98 5.45 6.81 4.34
N GLU A 99 4.61 7.81 4.12
CA GLU A 99 4.18 8.78 5.13
C GLU A 99 2.95 8.29 5.90
N GLU A 100 1.95 7.79 5.17
CA GLU A 100 0.72 7.30 5.79
C GLU A 100 0.17 6.05 5.10
N ALA A 101 -0.61 5.29 5.85
CA ALA A 101 -1.44 4.22 5.31
C ALA A 101 -2.88 4.34 5.81
N TRP A 102 -3.84 4.20 4.90
CA TRP A 102 -5.26 4.17 5.19
C TRP A 102 -5.85 2.81 4.83
N ALA A 103 -6.75 2.31 5.66
CA ALA A 103 -7.54 1.11 5.38
C ALA A 103 -9.01 1.49 5.14
N LEU A 104 -9.59 0.95 4.08
CA LEU A 104 -10.98 1.10 3.68
C LEU A 104 -11.64 -0.28 3.64
N SER A 105 -12.97 -0.30 3.62
CA SER A 105 -13.71 -1.55 3.46
C SER A 105 -13.51 -2.13 2.04
N LEU A 106 -13.77 -3.43 1.86
CA LEU A 106 -13.57 -4.07 0.56
C LEU A 106 -14.56 -3.54 -0.50
N GLU A 107 -15.75 -3.14 -0.05
CA GLU A 107 -16.83 -2.54 -0.85
C GLU A 107 -16.42 -1.20 -1.49
N ALA A 108 -15.43 -0.50 -0.92
CA ALA A 108 -14.93 0.76 -1.49
C ALA A 108 -14.31 0.58 -2.89
N GLY A 109 -13.87 -0.63 -3.24
CA GLY A 109 -13.33 -0.98 -4.55
C GLY A 109 -11.98 -0.32 -4.86
N GLU A 110 -11.01 -1.11 -5.33
CA GLU A 110 -9.67 -0.60 -5.68
C GLU A 110 -9.74 0.43 -6.81
N CYS A 111 -10.38 0.08 -7.93
CA CYS A 111 -10.52 0.97 -9.07
C CYS A 111 -11.40 2.18 -8.77
N GLU A 112 -12.47 1.99 -8.00
CA GLU A 112 -13.38 3.08 -7.64
C GLU A 112 -12.69 4.10 -6.71
N THR A 113 -11.92 3.62 -5.74
CA THR A 113 -11.11 4.49 -4.87
C THR A 113 -10.08 5.29 -5.69
N ALA A 114 -9.40 4.66 -6.66
CA ALA A 114 -8.47 5.37 -7.54
C ALA A 114 -9.16 6.44 -8.41
N SER A 115 -10.37 6.15 -8.93
CA SER A 115 -11.16 7.11 -9.70
C SER A 115 -11.66 8.29 -8.87
N ARG A 116 -12.04 8.07 -7.60
CA ARG A 116 -12.45 9.15 -6.69
C ARG A 116 -11.30 10.11 -6.39
N LEU A 117 -10.09 9.58 -6.19
CA LEU A 117 -8.89 10.40 -6.03
C LEU A 117 -8.62 11.26 -7.27
N GLU A 118 -8.74 10.65 -8.46
CA GLU A 118 -8.58 11.36 -9.74
C GLU A 118 -9.62 12.47 -9.91
N ALA A 119 -10.89 12.20 -9.59
CA ALA A 119 -11.95 13.21 -9.59
C ALA A 119 -11.71 14.34 -8.57
N GLY A 120 -11.02 14.05 -7.47
CA GLY A 120 -10.57 15.02 -6.47
C GLY A 120 -9.35 15.84 -6.89
N GLY A 121 -8.82 15.64 -8.09
CA GLY A 121 -7.70 16.40 -8.65
C GLY A 121 -6.36 15.66 -8.70
N ALA A 122 -6.27 14.43 -8.20
CA ALA A 122 -5.07 13.62 -8.36
C ALA A 122 -4.83 13.26 -9.84
N ARG A 123 -3.58 13.09 -10.25
CA ARG A 123 -3.20 12.87 -11.66
C ARG A 123 -2.33 11.62 -11.82
N ARG A 124 -2.36 10.98 -12.97
CA ARG A 124 -1.54 9.79 -13.23
C ARG A 124 -0.15 10.11 -13.79
N ASP A 125 0.09 11.34 -14.27
CA ASP A 125 1.41 11.88 -14.63
C ASP A 125 2.39 10.90 -15.31
N GLY A 126 1.92 10.17 -16.35
CA GLY A 126 2.76 9.22 -17.10
C GLY A 126 2.86 7.81 -16.50
N LEU A 127 2.22 7.56 -15.36
CA LEU A 127 2.27 6.30 -14.61
C LEU A 127 1.13 5.35 -15.00
N ARG A 128 0.80 5.28 -16.30
CA ARG A 128 -0.23 4.34 -16.78
C ARG A 128 0.21 2.89 -16.53
N GLY A 129 -0.74 2.04 -16.15
CA GLY A 129 -0.48 0.62 -15.86
C GLY A 129 0.07 0.36 -14.45
N PHE A 130 0.39 1.41 -13.68
CA PHE A 130 1.00 1.23 -12.36
C PHE A 130 0.01 0.63 -11.36
N GLY A 131 0.21 -0.65 -11.06
CA GLY A 131 -0.54 -1.38 -10.03
C GLY A 131 -1.89 -1.90 -10.50
N SER A 132 -2.14 -1.87 -11.81
CA SER A 132 -3.40 -2.20 -12.45
C SER A 132 -3.32 -3.48 -13.31
N SER A 133 -2.36 -4.37 -13.05
CA SER A 133 -2.11 -5.56 -13.90
C SER A 133 -3.29 -6.54 -13.97
N ASP A 134 -4.24 -6.46 -13.04
CA ASP A 134 -5.43 -7.31 -12.96
C ASP A 134 -6.75 -6.55 -13.24
N CYS A 135 -6.68 -5.30 -13.68
CA CYS A 135 -7.82 -4.49 -14.16
C CYS A 135 -7.51 -3.90 -15.54
N ARG A 136 -8.49 -3.23 -16.16
CA ARG A 136 -8.29 -2.40 -17.38
C ARG A 136 -8.19 -0.91 -17.07
N CYS A 137 -8.09 -0.57 -15.79
CA CYS A 137 -8.05 0.79 -15.31
C CYS A 137 -6.69 1.43 -15.63
N PRO A 138 -6.61 2.77 -15.80
CA PRO A 138 -5.38 3.42 -16.23
C PRO A 138 -4.21 3.28 -15.25
N GLY A 139 -4.45 2.91 -14.00
CA GLY A 139 -3.45 2.72 -12.95
C GLY A 139 -4.09 2.82 -11.56
N HIS A 140 -3.30 2.59 -10.52
CA HIS A 140 -3.71 2.80 -9.13
C HIS A 140 -2.75 3.71 -8.34
N LEU A 141 -1.71 4.24 -9.00
CA LEU A 141 -0.86 5.28 -8.44
C LEU A 141 -1.22 6.64 -9.02
N LEU A 142 -1.42 7.63 -8.15
CA LEU A 142 -1.77 9.00 -8.53
C LEU A 142 -0.88 10.01 -7.80
N HIS A 143 -0.37 10.99 -8.53
CA HIS A 143 0.32 12.16 -8.05
C HIS A 143 -0.68 13.21 -7.51
N LEU A 144 -0.42 13.70 -6.31
CA LEU A 144 -1.27 14.65 -5.58
C LEU A 144 -0.70 16.09 -5.61
N GLY A 145 0.52 16.27 -6.13
CA GLY A 145 1.26 17.53 -6.09
C GLY A 145 2.27 17.59 -4.94
N GLU A 146 2.96 18.73 -4.83
CA GLU A 146 4.06 18.94 -3.87
C GLU A 146 3.58 19.23 -2.44
N LEU A 147 2.36 19.77 -2.29
CA LEU A 147 1.80 20.06 -0.98
C LEU A 147 1.29 18.78 -0.33
N ARG A 148 1.64 18.58 0.94
CA ARG A 148 1.10 17.48 1.75
C ARG A 148 -0.42 17.58 1.73
N PRO A 149 -1.15 16.55 1.27
CA PRO A 149 -2.60 16.60 1.26
C PRO A 149 -3.14 16.73 2.69
N ARG A 150 -4.24 17.47 2.85
CA ARG A 150 -4.99 17.46 4.12
C ARG A 150 -5.67 16.10 4.26
N ALA A 151 -5.44 15.44 5.39
CA ALA A 151 -6.10 14.18 5.71
C ALA A 151 -7.52 14.39 6.27
N PRO A 152 -8.44 13.43 6.06
CA PRO A 152 -8.32 12.35 5.08
C PRO A 152 -8.46 12.91 3.66
N LEU A 153 -7.76 12.30 2.70
CA LEU A 153 -8.05 12.51 1.28
C LEU A 153 -9.55 12.28 1.02
N PRO A 154 -10.17 12.90 -0.02
CA PRO A 154 -11.58 12.73 -0.33
C PRO A 154 -11.88 11.33 -0.89
N MET A 155 -11.73 10.32 -0.05
CA MET A 155 -11.98 8.91 -0.32
C MET A 155 -13.15 8.41 0.54
N ALA A 156 -13.59 7.18 0.28
CA ALA A 156 -14.62 6.51 1.08
C ALA A 156 -14.29 6.51 2.59
N THR A 157 -15.23 6.08 3.42
CA THR A 157 -15.07 5.97 4.87
C THR A 157 -13.75 5.30 5.24
N VAL A 158 -12.84 6.07 5.82
CA VAL A 158 -11.56 5.58 6.33
C VAL A 158 -11.83 4.79 7.61
N ILE A 159 -11.56 3.49 7.58
CA ILE A 159 -11.67 2.64 8.77
C ILE A 159 -10.57 3.03 9.77
N ARG A 160 -9.36 3.30 9.27
CA ARG A 160 -8.19 3.72 10.06
C ARG A 160 -7.12 4.44 9.22
N ALA A 161 -6.33 5.29 9.88
CA ALA A 161 -5.14 5.98 9.34
C ALA A 161 -3.92 5.72 10.24
N TRP A 162 -2.72 5.64 9.65
CA TRP A 162 -1.44 5.58 10.38
C TRP A 162 -0.45 6.57 9.81
N ASP A 163 0.12 7.39 10.68
CA ASP A 163 1.30 8.20 10.39
C ASP A 163 2.57 7.36 10.64
N LEU A 164 3.39 7.25 9.60
CA LEU A 164 4.63 6.50 9.55
C LEU A 164 5.85 7.44 9.42
N GLY A 165 5.62 8.75 9.22
CA GLY A 165 6.66 9.77 9.01
C GLY A 165 7.46 10.15 10.25
N SER A 166 7.18 9.55 11.42
CA SER A 166 7.90 9.80 12.67
C SER A 166 9.00 8.78 13.00
N MET A 167 9.29 7.83 12.11
CA MET A 167 10.33 6.80 12.33
C MET A 167 11.61 7.20 11.61
N GLY A 168 12.34 8.13 12.23
CA GLY A 168 13.75 8.38 11.95
C GLY A 168 14.66 7.33 12.59
#